data_AF-A0A3M2CYG2-F1
#
_entry.id   AF-A0A3M2CYG2-F1
#
_cell.length_a   1.000
_cell.length_b   1.000
_cell.length_c   1.000
_cell.angle_alpha   90.00
_cell.angle_beta   90.00
_cell.angle_gamma   90.00
#
_symmetry.space_group_name_H-M   'P 1'
#
loop_
_entity.id
_entity.type
_entity.pdbx_description
1 polymer ?
#
loop_
_entity_poly.entity_id
_entity_poly.type
_entity_poly.pdbx_seq_one_letter_code
_entity_poly.pdbx_strand_id
1 'polypeptide(L)'
;ASATALQVIPGIDENLAQAIIERRAGPDGMDGTEDDMPYRSPAELGLGGLPGSGAPVAPGAPPPVVASAMAQLFTVRSLVFEVRVEAHIGSIHREYVALVRRNSPRVVQVLSFTWN
;
A
#
# COMPACT_ATOMS: atom_id res chain seq x y z
N ALA A 1 1.91 0.63 -2.38
CA ALA A 1 1.03 0.99 -3.51
C ALA A 1 1.85 1.75 -4.56
N SER A 2 1.56 1.61 -5.85
CA SER A 2 2.23 2.40 -6.90
C SER A 2 1.73 3.84 -6.92
N ALA A 3 2.48 4.75 -7.56
CA ALA A 3 2.08 6.15 -7.70
C ALA A 3 0.72 6.28 -8.39
N THR A 4 0.50 5.53 -9.47
CA THR A 4 -0.77 5.51 -10.20
C THR A 4 -1.93 5.04 -9.34
N ALA A 5 -1.72 4.03 -8.49
CA ALA A 5 -2.77 3.55 -7.57
C ALA A 5 -3.14 4.60 -6.52
N LEU A 6 -2.17 5.41 -6.07
CA LEU A 6 -2.41 6.51 -5.13
C LEU A 6 -3.22 7.65 -5.79
N GLN A 7 -2.91 7.99 -7.05
CA GLN A 7 -3.57 9.08 -7.79
C GLN A 7 -5.03 8.81 -8.15
N VAL A 8 -5.52 7.57 -8.05
CA VAL A 8 -6.95 7.27 -8.19
C VAL A 8 -7.76 7.89 -7.03
N ILE A 9 -7.09 8.19 -5.91
CA ILE A 9 -7.75 8.70 -4.71
C ILE A 9 -7.88 10.24 -4.83
N PRO A 10 -9.10 10.79 -4.70
CA PRO A 10 -9.31 12.23 -4.81
C PRO A 10 -8.41 13.03 -3.86
N GLY A 11 -7.75 14.06 -4.38
CA GLY A 11 -6.84 14.92 -3.63
C GLY A 11 -5.40 14.41 -3.53
N ILE A 12 -5.05 13.29 -4.19
CA ILE A 12 -3.66 12.85 -4.37
C ILE A 12 -3.22 13.15 -5.79
N ASP A 13 -2.37 14.15 -5.94
CA ASP A 13 -1.70 14.45 -7.20
C ASP A 13 -0.37 13.67 -7.34
N GLU A 14 0.31 13.87 -8.47
CA GLU A 14 1.57 13.19 -8.76
C GLU A 14 2.67 13.52 -7.74
N ASN A 15 2.79 14.78 -7.34
CA ASN A 15 3.81 15.23 -6.38
C ASN A 15 3.58 14.59 -5.01
N LEU A 16 2.33 14.57 -4.54
CA LEU A 16 1.98 13.94 -3.28
C LEU A 16 2.17 12.42 -3.34
N ALA A 17 1.80 11.78 -4.45
CA ALA A 17 2.01 10.35 -4.64
C ALA A 17 3.50 9.97 -4.58
N GLN A 18 4.38 10.77 -5.20
CA GLN A 18 5.83 10.55 -5.14
C GLN A 18 6.39 10.82 -3.74
N ALA A 19 6.00 11.92 -3.10
CA ALA A 19 6.42 12.20 -1.72
C ALA A 19 6.03 11.08 -0.74
N ILE A 20 4.87 10.44 -0.95
CA ILE A 20 4.46 9.28 -0.16
C ILE A 20 5.39 8.09 -0.36
N ILE A 21 5.82 7.83 -1.60
CA ILE A 21 6.71 6.73 -1.99
C ILE A 21 8.13 6.98 -1.48
N GLU A 22 8.68 8.17 -1.72
CA GLU A 22 10.02 8.54 -1.26
C GLU A 22 10.13 8.46 0.26
N ARG A 23 9.13 8.98 0.99
CA ARG A 23 9.14 8.88 2.45
C ARG A 23 9.12 7.43 2.92
N ARG A 24 8.37 6.53 2.28
CA ARG A 24 8.30 5.13 2.75
C ARG A 24 9.58 4.35 2.44
N ALA A 25 10.24 4.67 1.34
CA ALA A 25 11.48 4.04 0.91
C ALA A 25 12.66 4.49 1.77
N GLY A 26 12.55 5.64 2.43
CA GLY A 26 13.60 6.14 3.31
C GLY A 26 14.68 6.91 2.54
N PRO A 27 15.79 7.28 3.22
CA PRO A 27 16.82 8.16 2.70
C PRO A 27 17.49 7.70 1.40
N ASP A 28 17.59 6.39 1.16
CA ASP A 28 18.18 5.84 -0.07
C ASP A 28 17.21 5.81 -1.27
N GLY A 29 15.91 6.03 -1.03
CA GLY A 29 14.86 6.04 -2.04
C GLY A 29 14.53 4.67 -2.64
N MET A 30 15.02 3.57 -2.07
CA MET A 30 14.79 2.21 -2.56
C MET A 30 13.84 1.44 -1.63
N ASP A 31 12.64 1.09 -2.11
CA ASP A 31 11.73 0.23 -1.34
C ASP A 31 12.37 -1.15 -1.06
N GLY A 32 12.30 -1.62 0.19
CA GLY A 32 12.70 -2.97 0.60
C GLY A 32 14.12 -3.04 1.19
N THR A 33 14.72 -1.91 1.53
CA THR A 33 16.04 -1.79 2.16
C THR A 33 15.92 -1.67 3.69
N GLU A 34 17.05 -1.63 4.39
CA GLU A 34 17.08 -1.56 5.86
C GLU A 34 16.62 -0.19 6.40
N ASP A 35 16.77 0.87 5.62
CA ASP A 35 16.41 2.25 5.97
C ASP A 35 14.98 2.64 5.54
N ASP A 36 14.19 1.69 5.04
CA ASP A 36 12.75 1.83 4.82
C ASP A 36 12.06 2.47 6.04
N MET A 37 11.25 3.51 5.79
CA MET A 37 10.48 4.22 6.83
C MET A 37 8.96 4.02 6.60
N PRO A 38 8.42 2.80 6.78
CA PRO A 38 7.03 2.53 6.48
C PRO A 38 6.09 3.25 7.45
N TYR A 39 4.96 3.73 6.93
CA TYR A 39 3.90 4.33 7.74
C TYR A 39 3.35 3.34 8.77
N ARG A 40 3.17 3.78 10.01
CA ARG A 40 2.59 2.93 11.08
C ARG A 40 1.09 3.15 11.25
N SER A 41 0.58 4.25 10.70
CA SER A 41 -0.83 4.59 10.69
C SER A 41 -1.19 5.42 9.46
N PRO A 42 -2.42 5.30 8.93
CA PRO A 42 -2.90 6.20 7.88
C PRO A 42 -2.89 7.69 8.28
N ALA A 43 -2.97 7.99 9.58
CA ALA A 43 -2.94 9.36 10.09
C ALA A 43 -1.62 10.09 9.76
N GLU A 44 -0.53 9.35 9.58
CA GLU A 44 0.77 9.92 9.18
C GLU A 44 0.78 10.47 7.75
N LEU A 45 -0.24 10.15 6.95
CA LEU A 45 -0.49 10.76 5.64
C LEU A 45 -1.28 12.07 5.75
N GLY A 46 -2.00 12.28 6.84
CA GLY A 46 -3.02 13.33 6.97
C GLY A 46 -2.58 14.66 7.58
N LEU A 47 -1.44 14.73 8.28
CA LEU A 47 -1.05 15.95 9.01
C LEU A 47 0.48 16.12 9.09
N GLY A 48 1.08 16.87 8.14
CA GLY A 48 2.38 17.52 8.31
C GLY A 48 3.63 16.63 8.44
N GLY A 49 3.51 15.31 8.21
CA GLY A 49 4.63 14.37 8.34
C GLY A 49 5.40 14.07 7.04
N LEU A 50 4.96 14.60 5.90
CA LEU A 50 5.68 14.43 4.63
C LEU A 50 6.68 15.58 4.47
N PRO A 51 7.97 15.33 4.20
CA PRO A 51 8.89 16.38 3.76
C PRO A 51 8.30 17.06 2.51
N GLY A 52 8.11 18.38 2.56
CA GLY A 52 7.37 19.14 1.53
C GLY A 52 5.90 19.45 1.85
N SER A 53 5.32 18.87 2.91
CA SER A 53 3.92 19.12 3.33
C SER A 53 3.72 20.33 4.26
N GLY A 54 4.61 21.34 4.15
CA GLY A 54 4.65 22.51 5.03
C GLY A 54 3.28 22.95 5.55
N ALA A 55 3.01 22.71 6.83
CA ALA A 55 1.94 23.43 7.51
C ALA A 55 2.49 24.83 7.83
N PRO A 56 1.80 25.91 7.46
CA PRO A 56 0.38 26.10 7.72
C PRO A 56 -0.42 25.98 6.43
N VAL A 57 -1.40 25.06 6.39
CA VAL A 57 -2.45 24.97 5.36
C VAL A 57 -1.95 25.49 4.00
N ALA A 58 -1.00 24.78 3.39
CA ALA A 58 -0.48 25.18 2.08
C ALA A 58 -1.68 25.36 1.12
N PRO A 59 -1.74 26.42 0.30
CA PRO A 59 -2.73 26.52 -0.76
C PRO A 59 -2.64 25.27 -1.63
N GLY A 60 -3.64 24.38 -1.57
CA GLY A 60 -3.60 23.04 -2.19
C GLY A 60 -3.67 21.88 -1.19
N ALA A 61 -3.70 22.14 0.12
CA ALA A 61 -4.02 21.12 1.12
C ALA A 61 -5.39 20.50 0.78
N PRO A 62 -5.52 19.16 0.78
CA PRO A 62 -6.80 18.53 0.54
C PRO A 62 -7.82 19.04 1.56
N PRO A 63 -9.06 19.42 1.15
CA PRO A 63 -10.09 19.85 2.07
C PRO A 63 -10.24 18.86 3.25
N PRO A 64 -10.71 19.29 4.43
CA PRO A 64 -10.87 18.42 5.61
C PRO A 64 -11.63 17.11 5.32
N VAL A 65 -12.51 17.13 4.31
CA VAL A 65 -13.26 15.99 3.76
C VAL A 65 -12.34 14.90 3.18
N VAL A 66 -11.22 15.28 2.58
CA VAL A 66 -10.23 14.33 2.04
C VAL A 66 -9.44 13.72 3.19
N ALA A 67 -9.06 14.47 4.23
CA ALA A 67 -8.37 13.89 5.38
C ALA A 67 -9.21 12.80 6.09
N SER A 68 -10.53 12.99 6.20
CA SER A 68 -11.43 11.95 6.73
C SER A 68 -11.62 10.78 5.77
N ALA A 69 -11.67 11.02 4.45
CA ALA A 69 -11.71 9.95 3.44
C ALA A 69 -10.42 9.12 3.42
N MET A 70 -9.26 9.75 3.62
CA MET A 70 -7.96 9.07 3.69
C MET A 70 -7.93 8.08 4.85
N ALA A 71 -8.49 8.43 6.03
CA ALA A 71 -8.57 7.51 7.16
C ALA A 71 -9.46 6.27 6.89
N GLN A 72 -10.40 6.37 5.94
CA GLN A 72 -11.32 5.28 5.59
C GLN A 72 -10.82 4.43 4.42
N LEU A 73 -10.12 5.04 3.47
CA LEU A 73 -9.64 4.38 2.25
C LEU A 73 -8.27 3.73 2.42
N PHE A 74 -7.46 4.23 3.36
CA PHE A 74 -6.11 3.73 3.59
C PHE A 74 -6.02 2.81 4.80
N THR A 75 -5.13 1.83 4.66
CA THR A 75 -4.65 0.98 5.74
C THR A 75 -3.15 0.74 5.52
N VAL A 76 -2.41 0.56 6.61
CA VAL A 76 -1.00 0.15 6.57
C VAL A 76 -0.84 -1.37 6.64
N ARG A 77 -1.95 -2.11 6.59
CA ARG A 77 -1.98 -3.57 6.68
C ARG A 77 -2.81 -4.18 5.55
N SER A 78 -2.22 -5.14 4.85
CA SER A 78 -2.93 -5.99 3.90
C SER A 78 -3.65 -7.14 4.61
N LEU A 79 -4.90 -7.38 4.20
CA LEU A 79 -5.71 -8.53 4.64
C LEU A 79 -5.84 -9.60 3.56
N VAL A 80 -5.62 -9.24 2.29
CA VAL A 80 -5.74 -10.14 1.14
C VAL A 80 -4.38 -10.27 0.47
N PHE A 81 -4.02 -11.49 0.10
CA PHE A 81 -2.76 -11.85 -0.54
C PHE A 81 -3.03 -12.76 -1.73
N GLU A 82 -2.25 -12.59 -2.80
CA GLU A 82 -2.16 -13.56 -3.88
C GLU A 82 -1.00 -14.51 -3.58
N VAL A 83 -1.28 -15.81 -3.60
CA VAL A 83 -0.29 -16.88 -3.39
C VAL A 83 -0.17 -17.66 -4.68
N ARG A 84 1.05 -17.73 -5.21
CA ARG A 84 1.39 -18.53 -6.39
C ARG A 84 2.22 -19.72 -5.96
N VAL A 85 1.83 -20.90 -6.41
CA VAL A 85 2.52 -22.16 -6.12
C VAL A 85 2.86 -22.84 -7.44
N GLU A 86 4.14 -22.93 -7.73
CA GLU A 86 4.66 -23.72 -8.84
C GLU A 86 4.92 -25.16 -8.36
N ALA A 87 4.22 -26.12 -8.95
CA ALA A 87 4.34 -27.53 -8.62
C ALA A 87 4.96 -28.32 -9.76
N HIS A 88 5.91 -29.19 -9.41
CA HIS A 88 6.69 -29.98 -10.34
C HIS A 88 6.61 -31.45 -9.92
N ILE A 89 6.05 -32.31 -10.78
CA ILE A 89 6.02 -33.76 -10.56
C ILE A 89 6.46 -34.45 -11.84
N GLY A 90 7.68 -34.98 -11.84
CA GLY A 90 8.31 -35.53 -13.04
C GLY A 90 8.43 -34.46 -14.12
N SER A 91 7.81 -34.69 -15.28
CA SER A 91 7.73 -33.75 -16.40
C SER A 91 6.49 -32.84 -16.36
N ILE A 92 5.61 -32.99 -15.36
CA ILE A 92 4.40 -32.17 -15.24
C ILE A 92 4.74 -30.93 -14.42
N HIS A 93 4.47 -29.78 -15.03
CA HIS A 93 4.57 -28.46 -14.43
C HIS A 93 3.18 -27.84 -14.35
N ARG A 94 2.82 -27.28 -13.20
CA ARG A 94 1.55 -26.55 -13.04
C ARG A 94 1.71 -25.38 -12.08
N GLU A 95 1.11 -24.25 -12.43
CA GLU A 95 0.99 -23.09 -11.56
C GLU A 95 -0.41 -23.06 -10.93
N TYR A 96 -0.45 -22.95 -9.61
CA TYR A 96 -1.67 -22.72 -8.86
C TYR A 96 -1.67 -21.30 -8.32
N VAL A 97 -2.78 -20.59 -8.50
CA VAL A 97 -2.96 -19.22 -8.02
C VAL A 97 -4.14 -19.20 -7.04
N ALA A 98 -3.89 -18.71 -5.84
CA ALA A 98 -4.90 -18.58 -4.79
C ALA A 98 -4.98 -17.15 -4.29
N LEU A 99 -6.19 -16.62 -4.16
CA LEU A 99 -6.44 -15.41 -3.37
C LEU A 99 -6.82 -15.82 -1.96
N VAL A 100 -6.04 -15.37 -0.98
CA VAL A 100 -6.25 -15.71 0.43
C VAL A 100 -6.54 -14.46 1.25
N ARG A 101 -7.46 -14.57 2.21
CA ARG A 101 -7.77 -13.55 3.20
C ARG A 101 -7.32 -13.99 4.58
N ARG A 102 -6.53 -13.15 5.25
CA ARG A 102 -6.14 -13.35 6.65
C ARG A 102 -7.19 -12.71 7.56
N ASN A 103 -8.03 -13.54 8.17
CA ASN A 103 -9.05 -13.08 9.12
C ASN A 103 -8.46 -12.88 10.53
N SER A 104 -7.44 -13.67 10.88
CA SER A 104 -6.62 -13.50 12.08
C SER A 104 -5.21 -14.06 11.84
N PRO A 105 -4.23 -13.85 12.74
CA PRO A 105 -2.88 -14.40 12.59
C PRO A 105 -2.84 -15.94 12.44
N ARG A 106 -3.88 -16.64 12.89
CA ARG A 106 -3.98 -18.11 12.84
C ARG A 106 -5.02 -18.61 11.84
N VAL A 107 -5.85 -17.73 11.29
CA VAL A 107 -6.97 -18.09 10.43
C VAL A 107 -6.80 -17.41 9.08
N VAL A 108 -6.44 -18.22 8.08
CA VAL A 108 -6.32 -17.83 6.68
C VAL A 108 -7.38 -18.59 5.89
N GLN A 109 -8.17 -17.84 5.13
CA GLN A 109 -9.27 -18.35 4.31
C GLN A 109 -8.88 -18.23 2.84
N VAL A 110 -9.10 -19.31 2.07
CA VAL A 110 -8.98 -19.26 0.60
C VAL A 110 -10.28 -18.66 0.04
N LEU A 111 -10.17 -17.55 -0.69
CA LEU A 111 -11.30 -16.89 -1.35
C LEU A 111 -11.54 -17.41 -2.76
N SER A 112 -10.45 -17.66 -3.48
CA SER A 112 -10.46 -18.20 -4.85
C SER A 112 -9.22 -19.06 -5.06
N PHE A 113 -9.36 -20.09 -5.87
CA PHE A 113 -8.27 -20.99 -6.24
C PHE A 113 -8.45 -21.41 -7.70
N THR A 114 -7.43 -21.15 -8.51
CA THR A 114 -7.41 -21.45 -9.95
C THR A 114 -6.09 -22.08 -10.33
N TRP A 115 -6.06 -22.83 -11.43
CA TRP A 115 -4.85 -23.41 -12.00
C TRP A 115 -4.87 -23.28 -13.51
N ASN A 116 -3.68 -23.13 -14.09
CA ASN A 116 -3.45 -23.17 -15.54
C ASN A 116 -2.55 -24.37 -15.89
#